data_AF-A0A2Z2J4F2-F1
#
_entry.id   AF-A0A2Z2J4F2-F1
#
_cell.length_a   1.000
_cell.length_b   1.000
_cell.length_c   1.000
_cell.angle_alpha   90.00
_cell.angle_beta   90.00
_cell.angle_gamma   90.00
#
_symmetry.space_group_name_H-M   'P 1'
#
loop_
_entity.id
_entity.type
_entity.pdbx_description
1 polymer ?
#
loop_
_entity_poly.entity_id
_entity_poly.type
_entity_poly.pdbx_seq_one_letter_code
_entity_poly.pdbx_strand_id
1 'polypeptide(L)'
;MPKWLTSPITDIWPDLSEAHTAKVTRWIDQAERLIAQRFRTIDQRIEAGYLDPIVVADVVEAMVTRALDSYTRGGMDKLAYPEVSMEWDNSGGAGNGSTLFLTIDELMLLSPSESTAAFTIRKAPRPRLATPTHTEVNRRW
;
A
#
# COMPACT_ATOMS: atom_id res chain seq x y z
N MET A 1 13.32 7.90 13.39
CA MET A 1 12.50 7.20 12.38
C MET A 1 12.67 5.70 12.65
N PRO A 2 11.59 4.91 12.69
CA PRO A 2 11.72 3.47 12.82
C PRO A 2 12.50 2.90 11.64
N LYS A 3 13.43 1.98 11.92
CA LYS A 3 14.09 1.15 10.91
C LYS A 3 13.38 -0.19 10.90
N TRP A 4 12.83 -0.56 9.76
CA TRP A 4 12.10 -1.82 9.59
C TRP A 4 13.01 -2.91 9.03
N LEU A 5 13.87 -2.57 8.07
CA LEU A 5 14.86 -3.50 7.54
C LEU A 5 16.08 -3.56 8.48
N THR A 6 16.12 -4.59 9.32
CA THR A 6 17.21 -4.80 10.31
C THR A 6 18.23 -5.84 9.89
N SER A 7 17.89 -6.69 8.92
CA SER A 7 18.79 -7.67 8.33
C SER A 7 20.02 -6.98 7.72
N PRO A 8 21.23 -7.52 7.92
CA PRO A 8 22.44 -6.92 7.37
C PRO A 8 22.42 -7.05 5.85
N ILE A 9 22.89 -5.99 5.17
CA ILE A 9 22.89 -5.88 3.70
C ILE A 9 23.60 -7.08 3.04
N THR A 10 24.64 -7.60 3.69
CA THR A 10 25.44 -8.74 3.20
C THR A 10 24.68 -10.07 3.21
N ASP A 11 23.65 -10.21 4.05
CA ASP A 11 22.85 -11.44 4.11
C ASP A 11 21.79 -11.43 3.01
N ILE A 12 21.27 -10.25 2.67
CA ILE A 12 20.25 -10.07 1.63
C ILE A 12 20.88 -10.07 0.23
N TRP A 13 21.99 -9.34 0.06
CA TRP A 13 22.67 -9.18 -1.22
C TRP A 13 24.18 -9.45 -1.06
N PRO A 14 24.60 -10.73 -1.06
CA PRO A 14 25.97 -11.13 -0.73
C PRO A 14 27.01 -10.68 -1.76
N ASP A 15 26.63 -10.47 -3.02
CA ASP A 15 27.54 -10.13 -4.12
C ASP A 15 27.71 -8.61 -4.34
N LEU A 16 27.34 -7.78 -3.37
CA LEU A 16 27.46 -6.33 -3.48
C LEU A 16 28.92 -5.87 -3.37
N SER A 17 29.39 -5.13 -4.37
CA SER A 17 30.63 -4.36 -4.27
C SER A 17 30.50 -3.27 -3.19
N GLU A 18 31.62 -2.85 -2.58
CA GLU A 18 31.63 -1.81 -1.54
C GLU A 18 30.97 -0.49 -1.99
N ALA A 19 31.17 -0.11 -3.26
CA ALA A 19 30.53 1.06 -3.86
C ALA A 19 29.00 0.90 -3.99
N HIS A 20 28.51 -0.32 -4.22
CA HIS A 20 27.08 -0.63 -4.26
C HIS A 20 26.48 -0.70 -2.85
N THR A 21 27.23 -1.16 -1.84
CA THR A 21 26.77 -1.22 -0.44
C THR A 21 26.34 0.16 0.07
N ALA A 22 27.18 1.19 -0.11
CA ALA A 22 26.84 2.55 0.31
C ALA A 22 25.62 3.12 -0.42
N LYS A 23 25.41 2.71 -1.68
CA LYS A 23 24.24 3.12 -2.48
C LYS A 23 22.97 2.42 -2.01
N VAL A 24 23.05 1.12 -1.74
CA VAL A 24 21.96 0.31 -1.20
C VAL A 24 21.52 0.84 0.16
N THR A 25 22.44 1.20 1.06
CA THR A 25 22.09 1.84 2.33
C THR A 25 21.25 3.11 2.13
N ARG A 26 21.65 3.97 1.17
CA ARG A 26 20.89 5.19 0.86
C ARG A 26 19.51 4.89 0.30
N TRP A 27 19.39 3.85 -0.53
CA TRP A 27 18.10 3.42 -1.08
C TRP A 27 17.19 2.84 -0.01
N ILE A 28 17.71 2.06 0.94
CA ILE A 28 16.97 1.59 2.11
C ILE A 28 16.42 2.78 2.89
N ASP A 29 17.28 3.74 3.28
CA ASP A 29 16.84 4.92 4.02
C ASP A 29 15.82 5.78 3.23
N GLN A 30 15.89 5.77 1.90
CA GLN A 30 14.93 6.47 1.04
C GLN A 30 13.59 5.71 0.94
N ALA A 31 13.62 4.38 0.81
CA ALA A 31 12.43 3.53 0.77
C ALA A 31 11.66 3.60 2.09
N GLU A 32 12.35 3.51 3.23
CA GLU A 32 11.74 3.67 4.56
C GLU A 32 11.07 5.05 4.70
N ARG A 33 11.74 6.12 4.24
CA ARG A 33 11.16 7.47 4.24
C ARG A 33 9.92 7.58 3.37
N LEU A 34 9.93 6.95 2.19
CA LEU A 34 8.80 6.94 1.26
C LEU A 34 7.60 6.24 1.89
N ILE A 35 7.81 5.06 2.47
CA ILE A 35 6.77 4.28 3.14
C ILE A 35 6.18 5.06 4.32
N ALA A 36 7.03 5.61 5.20
CA ALA A 36 6.57 6.41 6.34
C ALA A 36 5.76 7.64 5.92
N GLN A 37 6.18 8.33 4.86
CA GLN A 37 5.49 9.52 4.35
C GLN A 37 4.13 9.16 3.75
N ARG A 38 4.05 8.03 3.04
CA ARG A 38 2.84 7.58 2.36
C ARG A 38 1.83 6.94 3.31
N PHE A 39 2.29 6.12 4.24
CA PHE A 39 1.47 5.41 5.22
C PHE A 39 1.68 5.99 6.61
N ARG A 40 1.11 7.18 6.87
CA ARG A 40 1.30 7.91 8.14
C ARG A 40 0.87 7.15 9.40
N THR A 41 0.02 6.13 9.26
CA THR A 41 -0.50 5.32 10.36
C THR A 41 0.20 3.97 10.49
N ILE A 42 1.33 3.76 9.80
CA ILE A 42 2.02 2.46 9.78
C ILE A 42 2.52 2.05 11.18
N ASP A 43 3.10 2.98 11.93
CA ASP A 43 3.62 2.74 13.29
C ASP A 43 2.50 2.33 14.24
N GLN A 44 1.36 3.03 14.20
CA GLN A 44 0.18 2.70 15.00
C GLN A 44 -0.38 1.32 14.68
N ARG A 45 -0.31 0.89 13.41
CA ARG A 45 -0.78 -0.43 12.97
C ARG A 45 0.16 -1.55 13.40
N ILE A 46 1.46 -1.28 13.41
CA ILE A 46 2.46 -2.20 13.92
C ILE A 46 2.26 -2.39 15.43
N GLU A 47 2.14 -1.29 16.18
CA GLU A 47 1.91 -1.33 17.63
C GLU A 47 0.59 -2.03 17.99
N ALA A 48 -0.45 -1.84 17.19
CA ALA A 48 -1.75 -2.49 17.38
C ALA A 48 -1.80 -3.95 16.87
N GLY A 49 -0.72 -4.47 16.26
CA GLY A 49 -0.65 -5.84 15.75
C GLY A 49 -1.46 -6.09 14.47
N TYR A 50 -1.92 -5.03 13.79
CA TYR A 50 -2.64 -5.13 12.51
C TYR A 50 -1.71 -5.25 11.30
N LEU A 51 -0.43 -4.99 11.49
CA LEU A 51 0.60 -5.10 10.47
C LEU A 51 1.87 -5.63 11.11
N ASP A 52 2.44 -6.69 10.54
CA ASP A 52 3.71 -7.23 11.00
C ASP A 52 4.86 -6.33 10.51
N PRO A 53 5.79 -5.89 11.37
CA PRO A 53 6.96 -5.11 10.94
C PRO A 53 7.84 -5.84 9.92
N ILE A 54 7.85 -7.19 9.92
CA ILE A 54 8.57 -8.00 8.94
C ILE A 54 8.01 -7.76 7.54
N VAL A 55 6.68 -7.67 7.39
CA VAL A 55 6.04 -7.38 6.10
C VAL A 55 6.49 -6.04 5.54
N VAL A 56 6.69 -5.03 6.41
CA VAL A 56 7.22 -3.73 5.97
C VAL A 56 8.68 -3.85 5.53
N ALA A 57 9.48 -4.65 6.23
CA ALA A 57 10.86 -4.94 5.86
C ALA A 57 10.95 -5.64 4.50
N ASP A 58 10.11 -6.64 4.24
CA ASP A 58 10.05 -7.38 2.97
C ASP A 58 9.72 -6.45 1.80
N VAL A 59 8.81 -5.48 2.00
CA VAL A 59 8.49 -4.48 0.98
C VAL A 59 9.68 -3.54 0.71
N VAL A 60 10.40 -3.11 1.76
CA VAL A 60 11.62 -2.29 1.60
C VAL A 60 12.67 -3.07 0.81
N GLU A 61 12.88 -4.34 1.15
CA GLU A 61 13.80 -5.24 0.44
C GLU A 61 13.41 -5.37 -1.04
N ALA A 62 12.15 -5.67 -1.34
CA ALA A 62 11.66 -5.82 -2.70
C ALA A 62 11.83 -4.54 -3.53
N MET A 63 11.56 -3.37 -2.94
CA MET A 63 11.78 -2.07 -3.58
C MET A 63 13.26 -1.86 -3.94
N VAL A 64 14.17 -2.16 -3.01
CA VAL A 64 15.61 -1.95 -3.20
C VAL A 64 16.20 -2.98 -4.16
N THR A 65 15.75 -4.24 -4.13
CA THR A 65 16.15 -5.27 -5.09
C THR A 65 15.79 -4.87 -6.51
N ARG A 66 14.57 -4.37 -6.75
CA ARG A 66 14.18 -3.87 -8.09
C ARG A 66 15.02 -2.69 -8.54
N ALA A 67 15.33 -1.76 -7.64
CA ALA A 67 16.22 -0.63 -7.93
C ALA A 67 17.63 -1.09 -8.30
N LEU A 68 18.15 -2.09 -7.57
CA LEU A 68 19.45 -2.70 -7.83
C LEU A 68 19.46 -3.40 -9.19
N ASP A 69 18.43 -4.19 -9.51
CA ASP A 69 18.30 -4.90 -10.78
C ASP A 69 18.14 -3.95 -11.97
N SER A 70 17.41 -2.85 -11.81
CA SER A 70 17.32 -1.80 -12.83
C SER A 70 18.69 -1.14 -13.05
N TYR A 71 19.43 -0.88 -11.97
CA TYR A 71 20.74 -0.26 -12.03
C TYR A 71 21.81 -1.17 -12.66
N THR A 72 21.83 -2.47 -12.33
CA THR A 72 22.78 -3.44 -12.93
C THR A 72 22.54 -3.63 -14.42
N ARG A 73 21.29 -3.46 -14.89
CA ARG A 73 20.92 -3.42 -16.31
C ARG A 73 21.22 -2.08 -17.00
N GLY A 74 21.90 -1.15 -16.34
CA GLY A 74 22.24 0.15 -16.90
C GLY A 74 21.05 1.09 -17.07
N GLY A 75 19.95 0.86 -16.34
CA GLY A 75 18.71 1.65 -16.48
C GLY A 75 17.98 1.43 -17.83
N MET A 76 18.32 0.37 -18.56
CA MET A 76 17.65 0.03 -19.81
C MET A 76 16.36 -0.74 -19.51
N ASP A 77 15.22 -0.11 -19.79
CA ASP A 77 13.91 -0.78 -19.83
C ASP A 77 13.70 -1.59 -21.12
N LYS A 78 14.62 -1.45 -22.09
CA LYS A 78 14.56 -2.08 -23.42
C LYS A 78 15.96 -2.46 -23.91
N LEU A 79 16.18 -3.76 -24.13
CA LEU A 79 17.32 -4.28 -24.87
C LEU A 79 16.85 -4.64 -26.28
N ALA A 80 17.30 -3.87 -27.27
CA ALA A 80 17.01 -4.09 -28.68
C ALA A 80 18.26 -4.65 -29.39
N TYR A 81 18.23 -5.93 -29.70
CA TYR A 81 19.10 -6.53 -30.72
C TYR A 81 18.30 -6.62 -32.04
N PRO A 82 18.94 -6.62 -33.22
CA PRO A 82 18.24 -6.64 -34.51
C PRO A 82 17.28 -7.84 -34.68
N GLU A 83 17.42 -8.89 -33.88
CA GLU A 83 16.68 -10.14 -34.00
C GLU A 83 15.74 -10.41 -32.82
N VAL A 84 15.92 -9.72 -31.68
CA VAL A 84 15.14 -9.92 -30.46
C VAL A 84 14.95 -8.58 -29.74
N SER A 85 13.68 -8.18 -29.55
CA SER A 85 13.30 -7.09 -28.66
C SER A 85 12.79 -7.65 -27.33
N MET A 86 13.52 -7.42 -26.24
CA MET A 86 13.01 -7.65 -24.89
C MET A 86 12.60 -6.30 -24.30
N GLU A 87 11.32 -6.17 -23.98
CA GLU A 87 10.72 -5.02 -23.31
C GLU A 87 10.28 -5.48 -21.93
N TRP A 88 10.91 -4.92 -20.89
CA TRP A 88 10.48 -5.15 -19.52
C TRP A 88 9.44 -4.09 -19.19
N ASP A 89 8.18 -4.53 -19.06
CA ASP A 89 7.08 -3.62 -18.76
C ASP A 89 7.16 -3.15 -17.30
N ASN A 90 7.67 -1.93 -17.09
CA ASN A 90 7.68 -1.24 -15.79
C ASN A 90 6.33 -0.58 -15.44
N SER A 91 5.28 -0.77 -16.26
CA SER A 91 3.99 -0.07 -16.10
C SER A 91 3.13 -0.51 -14.90
N GLY A 92 3.56 -1.49 -14.11
CA GLY A 92 2.85 -2.00 -12.93
C GLY A 92 3.06 -1.22 -11.61
N GLY A 93 3.87 -0.15 -11.61
CA GLY A 93 4.23 0.63 -10.41
C GLY A 93 3.58 2.01 -10.33
N ALA A 94 3.22 2.46 -9.11
CA ALA A 94 2.60 3.78 -8.88
C ALA A 94 3.58 4.97 -9.00
N GLY A 95 4.74 4.78 -9.63
CA GLY A 95 5.84 5.76 -9.73
C GLY A 95 6.53 5.67 -11.08
N ASN A 96 5.88 6.18 -12.12
CA ASN A 96 6.42 6.19 -13.48
C ASN A 96 7.67 7.11 -13.53
N GLY A 97 8.87 6.52 -13.50
CA GLY A 97 10.17 7.23 -13.60
C GLY A 97 10.99 7.37 -12.32
N SER A 98 10.53 6.90 -11.16
CA SER A 98 11.33 6.90 -9.91
C SER A 98 12.03 5.56 -9.70
N THR A 99 13.34 5.55 -9.43
CA THR A 99 14.13 4.33 -9.17
C THR A 99 13.56 3.47 -8.03
N LEU A 100 12.96 4.10 -7.03
CA LEU A 100 12.27 3.43 -5.93
C LEU A 100 10.77 3.71 -6.05
N PHE A 101 9.99 2.65 -6.21
CA PHE A 101 8.54 2.73 -6.32
C PHE A 101 7.88 1.53 -5.66
N LEU A 102 6.67 1.76 -5.16
CA LEU A 102 5.78 0.71 -4.67
C LEU A 102 4.98 0.13 -5.84
N THR A 103 4.92 -1.19 -5.93
CA THR A 103 3.98 -1.88 -6.82
C THR A 103 2.56 -1.77 -6.27
N ILE A 104 1.57 -2.10 -7.10
CA ILE A 104 0.16 -2.12 -6.68
C ILE A 104 -0.05 -3.12 -5.54
N ASP A 105 0.56 -4.31 -5.62
CA ASP A 105 0.41 -5.36 -4.61
C ASP A 105 1.01 -4.93 -3.26
N GLU A 106 2.19 -4.30 -3.26
CA GLU A 106 2.81 -3.74 -2.05
C GLU A 106 1.98 -2.61 -1.45
N LEU A 107 1.40 -1.77 -2.32
CA LEU A 107 0.50 -0.72 -1.88
C LEU A 107 -0.76 -1.30 -1.23
N MET A 108 -1.33 -2.37 -1.77
CA MET A 108 -2.48 -3.05 -1.17
C MET A 108 -2.11 -3.73 0.15
N LEU A 109 -0.95 -4.37 0.21
CA LEU A 109 -0.43 -5.02 1.41
C LEU A 109 -0.23 -4.03 2.57
N LEU A 110 0.30 -2.85 2.25
CA LEU A 110 0.55 -1.79 3.23
C LEU A 110 -0.65 -0.87 3.46
N SER A 111 -1.70 -0.96 2.66
CA SER A 111 -2.90 -0.15 2.87
C SER A 111 -3.64 -0.62 4.12
N PRO A 112 -4.30 0.31 4.85
CA PRO A 112 -5.23 -0.10 5.89
C PRO A 112 -6.34 -0.94 5.24
N SER A 113 -6.72 -2.05 5.87
CA SER A 113 -7.98 -2.69 5.53
C SER A 113 -9.09 -1.68 5.81
N GLU A 114 -9.87 -1.32 4.79
CA GLU A 114 -11.03 -0.45 5.00
C GLU A 114 -11.88 -1.10 6.09
N SER A 115 -12.05 -0.40 7.21
CA SER A 115 -13.01 -0.83 8.20
C SER A 115 -14.35 -0.83 7.49
N THR A 116 -14.96 -2.01 7.35
CA THR A 116 -16.34 -2.15 6.90
C THR A 116 -17.18 -1.21 7.74
N ALA A 117 -17.49 -0.03 7.21
CA ALA A 117 -18.33 0.93 7.88
C ALA A 117 -19.65 0.20 8.12
N ALA A 118 -19.95 -0.06 9.40
CA ALA A 118 -21.18 -0.68 9.81
C ALA A 118 -22.35 0.20 9.32
N PHE A 119 -22.94 -0.16 8.18
CA PHE A 119 -24.14 0.47 7.68
C PHE A 119 -25.24 0.30 8.73
N THR A 120 -25.56 1.37 9.46
CA THR A 120 -26.70 1.40 10.35
C THR A 120 -27.94 1.67 9.50
N ILE A 121 -28.66 0.62 9.10
CA ILE A 121 -29.99 0.75 8.51
C ILE A 121 -30.93 1.29 9.60
N ARG A 122 -31.17 2.60 9.62
CA ARG A 122 -32.26 3.18 10.42
C ARG A 122 -33.57 2.70 9.80
N LYS A 123 -34.26 1.76 10.45
CA LYS A 123 -35.64 1.41 10.07
C LYS A 123 -36.49 2.67 10.22
N ALA A 124 -37.06 3.15 9.12
CA ALA A 124 -38.02 4.25 9.14
C ALA A 124 -39.18 3.91 10.07
N PRO A 125 -39.70 4.87 10.87
CA PRO A 125 -40.88 4.64 11.69
C PRO A 125 -42.07 4.29 10.78
N ARG A 126 -42.73 3.15 11.08
CA ARG A 126 -43.94 2.74 10.35
C ARG A 126 -45.00 3.84 10.48
N PRO A 127 -45.67 4.27 9.39
CA PRO A 127 -46.79 5.18 9.50
C PRO A 127 -47.89 4.51 10.32
N ARG A 128 -48.29 5.13 11.44
CA ARG A 128 -49.49 4.70 12.18
C ARG A 128 -50.69 5.16 11.36
N LEU A 129 -51.44 4.21 10.80
CA LEU A 129 -52.78 4.46 10.27
C LEU A 129 -53.60 5.08 11.41
N ALA A 130 -54.00 6.34 11.25
CA ALA A 130 -54.93 6.98 12.15
C ALA A 130 -56.25 6.22 12.09
N THR A 131 -56.68 5.64 13.22
CA THR A 131 -58.01 5.06 13.36
C THR A 131 -59.04 6.17 13.14
N PRO A 132 -59.96 6.06 12.17
CA PRO A 132 -60.99 7.07 12.01
C PRO A 132 -61.93 7.01 13.22
N THR A 133 -61.95 8.09 13.99
CA THR A 133 -62.89 8.29 15.10
C THR A 133 -64.31 8.41 14.55
N HIS A 134 -65.16 7.49 14.99
CA HIS A 134 -66.60 7.45 14.75
C HIS A 134 -67.25 8.79 15.14
N THR A 135 -67.72 9.55 14.16
CA THR A 135 -68.47 10.80 14.41
C THR A 135 -69.94 10.43 14.61
N GLU A 136 -70.43 10.57 15.85
CA GLU A 136 -71.85 10.49 16.18
C GLU A 136 -72.65 11.52 15.37
N VAL A 137 -73.61 11.04 14.58
CA VAL A 137 -74.62 11.88 13.94
C VAL A 137 -75.76 12.08 14.94
N ASN A 138 -75.77 13.23 15.62
CA ASN A 138 -76.92 13.69 16.39
C ASN A 138 -77.68 14.72 15.54
N ARG A 139 -78.76 14.31 14.88
CA ARG A 139 -79.76 15.24 14.31
C ARG A 139 -81.09 15.02 15.00
N ARG A 140 -81.46 15.99 15.83
CA ARG A 140 -82.83 16.29 16.21
C ARG A 140 -83.43 17.26 15.21
N TRP A 141 -84.76 17.17 15.10
CA TRP A 141 -85.74 18.01 14.39
C TRP A 141 -85.96 17.69 12.92
#